data_AF-A0A2H0EUU8-F1
#
_entry.id   AF-A0A2H0EUU8-F1
#
_cell.length_a   1.000
_cell.length_b   1.000
_cell.length_c   1.000
_cell.angle_alpha   90.00
_cell.angle_beta   90.00
_cell.angle_gamma   90.00
#
_symmetry.space_group_name_H-M   'P 1'
#
loop_
_entity.id
_entity.type
_entity.pdbx_description
1 polymer ?
#
loop_
_entity_poly.entity_id
_entity_poly.type
_entity_poly.pdbx_seq_one_letter_code
_entity_poly.pdbx_strand_id
1 'polypeptide(L)'
;IEFVEGDPLARDVYENVPVLGHLSADNFNRVMAAITEWVSPDQGCAYCHGEDGNFASDALYTKVVSRRMIQMTQTVNSQWQDHVKLTGVTCYTCHRGQNVPGAIWFDETPVQAGMLGWRNGQNVSSPRVASASLPSGGFEKYLVGDANIRVISGQTNSDATGMNIKDAEHTFGLMIHMSTSLGVNCANCHNTRSMNVWEQGPPQRTTAWYGIRMVRELNNAYLNPLQPVYPPHRLGPTGDAPKANCATCHRGVNKPLMGTPMLVNYPELAAPAPEQQALAN
;
A
#
# COMPACT_ATOMS: atom_id res chain seq x y z
N ILE A 1 24.86 -0.92 -13.33
CA ILE A 1 25.55 -1.72 -12.30
C ILE A 1 26.18 -2.87 -13.06
N GLU A 2 27.50 -2.89 -13.16
CA GLU A 2 28.21 -4.01 -13.78
C GLU A 2 28.04 -5.23 -12.86
N PHE A 3 27.37 -6.26 -13.35
CA PHE A 3 27.51 -7.59 -12.78
C PHE A 3 28.92 -8.04 -13.16
N VAL A 4 29.84 -8.11 -12.20
CA VAL A 4 31.11 -8.79 -12.45
C VAL A 4 30.80 -10.28 -12.49
N GLU A 5 30.98 -10.88 -13.66
CA GLU A 5 30.80 -12.32 -13.85
C GLU A 5 31.72 -13.06 -12.87
N GLY A 6 31.12 -13.79 -11.92
CA GLY A 6 31.85 -14.56 -10.90
C GLY A 6 31.68 -14.09 -9.45
N ASP A 7 30.98 -13.00 -9.17
CA ASP A 7 30.70 -12.60 -7.78
C ASP A 7 29.80 -13.62 -7.07
N PRO A 8 30.10 -14.00 -5.80
CA PRO A 8 29.27 -14.95 -5.07
C PRO A 8 27.90 -14.34 -4.77
N LEU A 9 26.85 -15.15 -4.97
CA LEU A 9 25.48 -14.73 -4.73
C LEU A 9 25.18 -14.75 -3.23
N ALA A 10 24.23 -13.92 -2.80
CA ALA A 10 23.82 -13.81 -1.40
C ALA A 10 23.32 -15.15 -0.84
N ARG A 11 22.68 -16.00 -1.66
CA ARG A 11 22.28 -17.36 -1.25
C ARG A 11 23.45 -18.30 -0.99
N ASP A 12 24.60 -18.04 -1.60
CA ASP A 12 25.80 -18.88 -1.47
C ASP A 12 26.71 -18.41 -0.33
N VAL A 13 26.54 -17.15 0.10
CA VAL A 13 27.33 -16.52 1.17
C VAL A 13 26.59 -16.50 2.52
N TYR A 14 25.26 -16.39 2.52
CA TYR A 14 24.44 -16.23 3.71
C TYR A 14 23.39 -17.34 3.88
N GLU A 15 23.05 -17.66 5.12
CA GLU A 15 22.26 -18.88 5.45
C GLU A 15 20.74 -18.78 5.19
N ASN A 16 20.12 -17.60 5.34
CA ASN A 16 18.65 -17.46 5.28
C ASN A 16 18.22 -16.26 4.40
N VAL A 17 18.42 -16.39 3.09
CA VAL A 17 18.11 -15.35 2.09
C VAL A 17 17.09 -15.83 1.04
N PRO A 18 15.81 -15.98 1.40
CA PRO A 18 14.81 -16.60 0.50
C PRO A 18 14.30 -15.70 -0.62
N VAL A 19 14.43 -14.37 -0.53
CA VAL A 19 13.88 -13.42 -1.52
C VAL A 19 14.98 -12.78 -2.37
N LEU A 20 16.05 -12.33 -1.73
CA LEU A 20 17.14 -11.59 -2.37
C LEU A 20 18.38 -12.45 -2.65
N GLY A 21 18.23 -13.78 -2.64
CA GLY A 21 19.35 -14.72 -2.76
C GLY A 21 20.09 -14.65 -4.10
N HIS A 22 19.44 -14.10 -5.12
CA HIS A 22 19.97 -13.91 -6.47
C HIS A 22 20.87 -12.67 -6.63
N LEU A 23 20.94 -11.79 -5.63
CA LEU A 23 21.83 -10.64 -5.66
C LEU A 23 23.27 -11.08 -5.38
N SER A 24 24.27 -10.36 -5.90
CA SER A 24 25.64 -10.49 -5.39
C SER A 24 25.68 -10.08 -3.91
N ALA A 25 26.65 -10.60 -3.15
CA ALA A 25 26.80 -10.26 -1.73
C ALA A 25 26.91 -8.75 -1.48
N ASP A 26 27.62 -8.02 -2.33
CA ASP A 26 27.76 -6.57 -2.24
C ASP A 26 26.46 -5.81 -2.50
N ASN A 27 25.70 -6.22 -3.52
CA ASN A 27 24.39 -5.63 -3.79
C ASN A 27 23.40 -5.93 -2.68
N PHE A 28 23.44 -7.15 -2.12
CA PHE A 28 22.63 -7.50 -0.95
C PHE A 28 22.94 -6.58 0.24
N ASN A 29 24.22 -6.38 0.56
CA ASN A 29 24.66 -5.49 1.65
C ASN A 29 24.19 -4.05 1.43
N ARG A 30 24.32 -3.55 0.20
CA ARG A 30 23.83 -2.23 -0.20
C ARG A 30 22.32 -2.07 0.02
N VAL A 31 21.53 -3.08 -0.33
CA VAL A 31 20.08 -3.07 -0.13
C VAL A 31 19.72 -3.06 1.35
N MET A 32 20.42 -3.85 2.18
CA MET A 32 20.20 -3.87 3.62
C MET A 32 20.50 -2.51 4.28
N ALA A 33 21.57 -1.85 3.84
CA ALA A 33 21.90 -0.49 4.28
C ALA A 33 20.79 0.52 3.90
N ALA A 34 20.30 0.45 2.66
CA ALA A 34 19.22 1.33 2.20
C ALA A 34 17.89 1.07 2.94
N ILE A 35 17.52 -0.19 3.17
CA ILE A 35 16.34 -0.54 3.97
C ILE A 35 16.44 0.03 5.38
N THR A 36 17.62 -0.05 5.99
CA THR A 36 17.87 0.51 7.33
C THR A 36 17.61 2.02 7.34
N GLU A 37 18.17 2.77 6.40
CA GLU A 37 17.94 4.21 6.27
C GLU A 37 16.47 4.56 6.04
N TRP A 38 15.75 3.75 5.26
CA TRP A 38 14.37 4.04 4.90
C TRP A 38 13.32 3.68 5.95
N VAL A 39 13.62 2.70 6.80
CA VAL A 39 12.65 2.10 7.71
C VAL A 39 13.01 2.31 9.18
N SER A 40 14.27 2.15 9.56
CA SER A 40 14.69 2.16 10.97
C SER A 40 16.04 2.83 11.19
N PRO A 41 16.25 4.06 10.70
CA PRO A 41 17.55 4.76 10.79
C PRO A 41 18.00 4.93 12.24
N ASP A 42 17.07 5.14 13.17
CA ASP A 42 17.38 5.35 14.59
C ASP A 42 17.77 4.06 15.31
N GLN A 43 17.16 2.92 14.92
CA GLN A 43 17.41 1.61 15.55
C GLN A 43 18.51 0.81 14.85
N GLY A 44 18.87 1.18 13.62
CA GLY A 44 19.84 0.47 12.80
C GLY A 44 19.42 -0.96 12.44
N CYS A 45 20.41 -1.79 12.13
CA CYS A 45 20.22 -3.19 11.71
C CYS A 45 19.52 -4.04 12.78
N ALA A 46 19.75 -3.71 14.06
CA ALA A 46 19.21 -4.43 15.20
C ALA A 46 17.67 -4.43 15.25
N TYR A 47 17.01 -3.49 14.57
CA TYR A 47 15.54 -3.48 14.49
C TYR A 47 14.97 -4.76 13.89
N CYS A 48 15.63 -5.31 12.87
CA CYS A 48 15.23 -6.54 12.20
C CYS A 48 16.01 -7.77 12.69
N HIS A 49 17.23 -7.60 13.18
CA HIS A 49 18.13 -8.73 13.46
C HIS A 49 18.44 -8.96 14.94
N GLY A 50 18.12 -8.02 15.82
CA GLY A 50 18.57 -8.06 17.21
C GLY A 50 20.04 -7.68 17.36
N GLU A 51 20.56 -7.81 18.57
CA GLU A 51 21.94 -7.41 18.94
C GLU A 51 22.87 -8.61 19.13
N ASP A 52 22.37 -9.84 18.96
CA ASP A 52 23.11 -11.08 19.21
C ASP A 52 24.08 -11.47 18.08
N GLY A 53 24.07 -10.72 16.97
CA GLY A 53 24.88 -10.97 15.78
C GLY A 53 24.36 -12.08 14.87
N ASN A 54 23.21 -12.70 15.19
CA ASN A 54 22.62 -13.75 14.35
C ASN A 54 21.69 -13.16 13.28
N PHE A 55 22.30 -12.67 12.19
CA PHE A 55 21.54 -12.09 11.08
C PHE A 55 20.64 -13.09 10.34
N ALA A 56 20.85 -14.40 10.48
CA ALA A 56 20.06 -15.45 9.84
C ALA A 56 18.76 -15.79 10.59
N SER A 57 18.69 -15.53 11.90
CA SER A 57 17.50 -15.80 12.74
C SER A 57 16.25 -15.06 12.27
N ASP A 58 15.09 -15.71 12.32
CA ASP A 58 13.76 -15.11 12.09
C ASP A 58 12.98 -14.89 13.40
N ALA A 59 13.67 -14.88 14.55
CA ALA A 59 13.05 -14.75 15.87
C ALA A 59 12.31 -13.41 16.07
N LEU A 60 12.75 -12.33 15.41
CA LEU A 60 12.08 -11.05 15.46
C LEU A 60 11.01 -10.93 14.37
N TYR A 61 9.79 -10.56 14.79
CA TYR A 61 8.66 -10.35 13.89
C TYR A 61 8.97 -9.35 12.77
N THR A 62 9.82 -8.36 13.06
CA THR A 62 10.24 -7.31 12.12
C THR A 62 10.94 -7.86 10.90
N LYS A 63 11.76 -8.93 11.03
CA LYS A 63 12.39 -9.57 9.87
C LYS A 63 11.39 -10.33 9.01
N VAL A 64 10.47 -11.04 9.64
CA VAL A 64 9.39 -11.77 8.95
C VAL A 64 8.51 -10.79 8.15
N VAL A 65 8.13 -9.67 8.77
CA VAL A 65 7.40 -8.57 8.11
C VAL A 65 8.23 -7.95 6.99
N SER A 66 9.50 -7.60 7.22
CA SER A 66 10.37 -7.00 6.20
C SER A 66 10.54 -7.87 4.98
N ARG A 67 10.67 -9.20 5.15
CA ARG A 67 10.70 -10.15 4.03
C ARG A 67 9.44 -10.05 3.17
N ARG A 68 8.26 -9.98 3.81
CA ARG A 68 6.99 -9.82 3.10
C ARG A 68 6.88 -8.46 2.43
N MET A 69 7.42 -7.40 3.04
CA MET A 69 7.44 -6.05 2.44
C MET A 69 8.34 -5.97 1.20
N ILE A 70 9.47 -6.70 1.17
CA ILE A 70 10.33 -6.78 -0.03
C ILE A 70 9.54 -7.40 -1.19
N GLN A 71 8.85 -8.53 -0.94
CA GLN A 71 8.00 -9.17 -1.95
C GLN A 71 6.88 -8.23 -2.42
N MET A 72 6.20 -7.55 -1.49
CA MET A 72 5.18 -6.56 -1.81
C MET A 72 5.72 -5.44 -2.70
N THR A 73 6.92 -4.93 -2.39
CA THR A 73 7.58 -3.86 -3.15
C THR A 73 7.91 -4.32 -4.57
N GLN A 74 8.49 -5.52 -4.72
CA GLN A 74 8.76 -6.13 -6.02
C GLN A 74 7.49 -6.34 -6.84
N THR A 75 6.40 -6.78 -6.23
CA THR A 75 5.09 -6.93 -6.90
C THR A 75 4.54 -5.59 -7.37
N VAL A 76 4.60 -4.54 -6.54
CA VAL A 76 4.17 -3.19 -6.95
C VAL A 76 4.96 -2.71 -8.17
N ASN A 77 6.27 -2.88 -8.17
CA ASN A 77 7.13 -2.36 -9.22
C ASN A 77 7.06 -3.16 -10.53
N SER A 78 6.75 -4.45 -10.46
CA SER A 78 6.67 -5.33 -11.65
C SER A 78 5.27 -5.45 -12.21
N GLN A 79 4.25 -5.61 -11.37
CA GLN A 79 2.89 -5.97 -11.79
C GLN A 79 1.94 -4.76 -11.83
N TRP A 80 2.26 -3.67 -11.13
CA TRP A 80 1.40 -2.48 -11.04
C TRP A 80 1.94 -1.26 -11.79
N GLN A 81 2.69 -1.49 -12.87
CA GLN A 81 3.24 -0.42 -13.73
C GLN A 81 2.16 0.46 -14.38
N ASP A 82 0.94 -0.03 -14.52
CA ASP A 82 -0.20 0.80 -14.94
C ASP A 82 -0.51 1.95 -13.97
N HIS A 83 -0.15 1.76 -12.69
CA HIS A 83 -0.25 2.76 -11.64
C HIS A 83 1.09 3.47 -11.38
N VAL A 84 2.15 2.73 -11.01
CA VAL A 84 3.42 3.31 -10.54
C VAL A 84 4.41 3.69 -11.65
N LYS A 85 4.14 3.24 -12.89
CA LYS A 85 4.99 3.46 -14.07
C LYS A 85 6.45 3.05 -13.77
N LEU A 86 7.41 3.69 -14.42
CA LEU A 86 8.84 3.48 -14.17
C LEU A 86 9.36 4.20 -12.92
N THR A 87 8.55 5.06 -12.28
CA THR A 87 8.92 5.71 -11.02
C THR A 87 9.07 4.68 -9.91
N GLY A 88 8.11 3.74 -9.84
CA GLY A 88 8.10 2.68 -8.84
C GLY A 88 7.95 3.19 -7.40
N VAL A 89 8.21 2.30 -6.45
CA VAL A 89 8.23 2.56 -5.02
C VAL A 89 9.45 1.90 -4.37
N THR A 90 9.90 2.48 -3.27
CA THR A 90 10.84 1.86 -2.33
C THR A 90 10.21 1.83 -0.93
N CYS A 91 10.90 1.25 0.05
CA CYS A 91 10.43 1.27 1.44
C CYS A 91 10.19 2.71 1.93
N TYR A 92 11.02 3.65 1.48
CA TYR A 92 10.93 5.07 1.85
C TYR A 92 9.61 5.72 1.41
N THR A 93 9.01 5.26 0.29
CA THR A 93 7.75 5.81 -0.22
C THR A 93 6.66 5.82 0.87
N CYS A 94 6.61 4.75 1.67
CA CYS A 94 5.66 4.59 2.78
C CYS A 94 6.28 4.95 4.14
N HIS A 95 7.43 4.37 4.47
CA HIS A 95 8.01 4.41 5.82
C HIS A 95 8.62 5.75 6.19
N ARG A 96 9.25 6.45 5.23
CA ARG A 96 9.75 7.81 5.42
C ARG A 96 10.70 7.94 6.63
N GLY A 97 11.55 6.94 6.85
CA GLY A 97 12.48 6.87 7.98
C GLY A 97 11.83 6.40 9.29
N GLN A 98 10.59 5.93 9.27
CA GLN A 98 9.87 5.44 10.44
C GLN A 98 9.53 3.96 10.31
N ASN A 99 9.75 3.22 11.39
CA ASN A 99 9.51 1.78 11.42
C ASN A 99 8.01 1.43 11.40
N VAL A 100 7.15 2.43 11.66
CA VAL A 100 5.71 2.41 11.40
C VAL A 100 5.39 3.57 10.44
N PRO A 101 4.80 3.30 9.26
CA PRO A 101 4.40 4.35 8.35
C PRO A 101 3.34 5.27 8.97
N GLY A 102 3.47 6.58 8.79
CA GLY A 102 2.59 7.57 9.45
C GLY A 102 1.16 7.67 8.92
N ALA A 103 0.82 7.00 7.80
CA ALA A 103 -0.50 7.07 7.16
C ALA A 103 -1.07 5.68 6.86
N ILE A 104 -1.07 4.81 7.88
CA ILE A 104 -1.77 3.51 7.89
C ILE A 104 -3.21 3.65 8.40
N TRP A 105 -4.00 2.60 8.29
CA TRP A 105 -5.33 2.54 8.87
C TRP A 105 -5.67 1.15 9.41
N PHE A 106 -6.66 1.11 10.30
CA PHE A 106 -7.21 -0.08 10.96
C PHE A 106 -8.73 -0.06 10.85
N ASP A 107 -9.39 -1.18 11.04
CA ASP A 107 -10.85 -1.26 11.00
C ASP A 107 -11.45 -0.41 12.14
N GLU A 108 -12.50 0.36 11.85
CA GLU A 108 -13.20 1.10 12.90
C GLU A 108 -13.93 0.12 13.84
N THR A 109 -13.89 0.40 15.14
CA THR A 109 -14.72 -0.34 16.10
C THR A 109 -16.18 -0.10 15.75
N PRO A 110 -17.00 -1.18 15.62
CA PRO A 110 -18.42 -1.01 15.37
C PRO A 110 -19.04 -0.12 16.43
N VAL A 111 -19.62 1.02 16.03
CA VAL A 111 -20.35 1.88 16.95
C VAL A 111 -21.58 1.12 17.42
N GLN A 112 -21.57 0.66 18.67
CA GLN A 112 -22.70 -0.05 19.27
C GLN A 112 -23.93 0.87 19.26
N ALA A 113 -25.07 0.35 18.78
CA ALA A 113 -26.33 1.07 18.82
C ALA A 113 -26.71 1.29 20.29
N GLY A 114 -26.74 2.55 20.72
CA GLY A 114 -27.23 2.94 22.05
C GLY A 114 -28.68 3.43 21.99
N MET A 115 -29.22 3.85 23.14
CA MET A 115 -30.55 4.48 23.21
C MET A 115 -30.70 5.72 22.31
N LEU A 116 -29.58 6.35 21.91
CA LEU A 116 -29.54 7.51 21.02
C LEU A 116 -29.53 7.15 19.52
N GLY A 117 -29.68 5.86 19.19
CA GLY A 117 -29.71 5.36 17.81
C GLY A 117 -28.37 4.89 17.26
N TRP A 118 -28.36 4.55 15.97
CA TRP A 118 -27.21 4.00 15.26
C TRP A 118 -26.74 4.97 14.18
N ARG A 119 -25.48 5.41 14.27
CA ARG A 119 -24.89 6.37 13.34
C ARG A 119 -24.44 5.76 12.01
N ASN A 120 -24.38 4.42 11.91
CA ASN A 120 -23.94 3.70 10.72
C ASN A 120 -22.64 4.26 10.09
N GLY A 121 -21.65 4.60 10.92
CA GLY A 121 -20.34 5.07 10.46
C GLY A 121 -20.33 6.46 9.79
N GLN A 122 -21.33 7.33 10.03
CA GLN A 122 -21.40 8.69 9.50
C GLN A 122 -21.90 9.71 10.53
N ASN A 123 -22.13 10.97 10.13
CA ASN A 123 -22.59 12.06 11.01
C ASN A 123 -21.63 12.36 12.18
N VAL A 124 -20.33 12.19 11.92
CA VAL A 124 -19.23 12.56 12.80
C VAL A 124 -18.07 13.03 11.92
N SER A 125 -17.32 14.03 12.38
CA SER A 125 -16.12 14.48 11.67
C SER A 125 -15.10 13.34 11.65
N SER A 126 -14.70 12.89 10.45
CA SER A 126 -13.67 11.86 10.29
C SER A 126 -12.55 12.35 9.36
N PRO A 127 -11.27 12.26 9.80
CA PRO A 127 -10.13 12.55 8.93
C PRO A 127 -10.07 11.66 7.68
N ARG A 128 -10.70 10.47 7.68
CA ARG A 128 -10.76 9.58 6.52
C ARG A 128 -11.44 10.24 5.33
N VAL A 129 -12.41 11.12 5.58
CA VAL A 129 -13.23 11.83 4.58
C VAL A 129 -13.11 13.35 4.72
N ALA A 130 -11.91 13.83 5.01
CA ALA A 130 -11.59 15.26 5.10
C ALA A 130 -12.46 16.05 6.08
N SER A 131 -12.82 15.44 7.21
CA SER A 131 -13.69 16.03 8.25
C SER A 131 -15.13 16.32 7.81
N ALA A 132 -15.56 15.78 6.67
CA ALA A 132 -16.98 15.76 6.30
C ALA A 132 -17.78 14.84 7.24
N SER A 133 -19.10 14.99 7.22
CA SER A 133 -20.05 14.12 7.94
C SER A 133 -20.45 12.86 7.16
N LEU A 134 -19.74 12.56 6.07
CA LEU A 134 -19.96 11.41 5.19
C LEU A 134 -19.56 10.09 5.86
N PRO A 135 -19.96 8.93 5.31
CA PRO A 135 -19.51 7.62 5.79
C PRO A 135 -17.98 7.46 5.78
N SER A 136 -17.39 7.11 6.93
CA SER A 136 -15.95 6.87 7.10
C SER A 136 -15.49 5.46 6.71
N GLY A 137 -16.41 4.50 6.66
CA GLY A 137 -16.14 3.07 6.37
C GLY A 137 -15.84 2.74 4.90
N GLY A 138 -15.37 3.70 4.11
CA GLY A 138 -15.06 3.50 2.69
C GLY A 138 -13.84 2.60 2.46
N PHE A 139 -12.93 2.49 3.42
CA PHE A 139 -11.70 1.73 3.25
C PHE A 139 -11.97 0.22 3.31
N GLU A 140 -12.74 -0.21 4.29
CA GLU A 140 -13.20 -1.58 4.45
C GLU A 140 -14.01 -2.01 3.21
N LYS A 141 -14.95 -1.16 2.77
CA LYS A 141 -15.84 -1.44 1.63
C LYS A 141 -15.13 -1.48 0.28
N TYR A 142 -14.16 -0.59 0.04
CA TYR A 142 -13.60 -0.36 -1.31
C TYR A 142 -12.09 -0.56 -1.46
N LEU A 143 -11.32 -0.54 -0.37
CA LEU A 143 -9.85 -0.73 -0.39
C LEU A 143 -9.41 -2.08 0.18
N VAL A 144 -10.33 -2.81 0.82
CA VAL A 144 -10.19 -4.23 1.17
C VAL A 144 -11.23 -5.02 0.38
N GLY A 145 -12.50 -4.69 0.57
CA GLY A 145 -13.60 -5.20 -0.23
C GLY A 145 -13.56 -4.71 -1.68
N ASP A 146 -14.30 -5.41 -2.54
CA ASP A 146 -14.39 -5.16 -3.97
C ASP A 146 -15.72 -4.55 -4.41
N ALA A 147 -16.50 -4.02 -3.45
CA ALA A 147 -17.82 -3.45 -3.71
C ALA A 147 -17.82 -2.44 -4.86
N ASN A 148 -18.92 -2.39 -5.61
CA ASN A 148 -19.05 -1.50 -6.76
C ASN A 148 -19.07 -0.03 -6.31
N ILE A 149 -18.15 0.76 -6.88
CA ILE A 149 -18.04 2.22 -6.63
C ILE A 149 -19.00 3.01 -7.55
N ARG A 150 -19.39 2.43 -8.70
CA ARG A 150 -20.20 3.13 -9.71
C ARG A 150 -21.67 3.15 -9.28
N VAL A 151 -22.23 4.35 -9.16
CA VAL A 151 -23.62 4.60 -8.73
C VAL A 151 -24.47 5.34 -9.77
N ILE A 152 -23.86 5.94 -10.78
CA ILE A 152 -24.58 6.71 -11.81
C ILE A 152 -25.04 5.77 -12.93
N SER A 153 -26.33 5.78 -13.25
CA SER A 153 -26.89 5.01 -14.36
C SER A 153 -26.27 5.40 -15.70
N GLY A 154 -26.03 4.41 -16.56
CA GLY A 154 -25.68 4.62 -17.96
C GLY A 154 -26.90 4.82 -18.86
N GLN A 155 -28.11 4.73 -18.31
CA GLN A 155 -29.39 4.82 -19.03
C GLN A 155 -30.17 6.04 -18.56
N THR A 156 -30.73 6.81 -19.48
CA THR A 156 -31.48 8.03 -19.16
C THR A 156 -32.79 7.75 -18.43
N ASN A 157 -33.50 6.69 -18.83
CA ASN A 157 -34.88 6.46 -18.42
C ASN A 157 -35.07 5.28 -17.45
N SER A 158 -33.97 4.72 -16.93
CA SER A 158 -34.05 3.65 -15.93
C SER A 158 -32.88 3.74 -14.95
N ASP A 159 -33.19 3.56 -13.67
CA ASP A 159 -32.18 3.26 -12.67
C ASP A 159 -31.95 1.75 -12.63
N ALA A 160 -31.23 1.25 -13.65
CA ALA A 160 -30.82 -0.15 -13.71
C ALA A 160 -29.63 -0.46 -12.78
N THR A 161 -29.18 0.50 -11.96
CA THR A 161 -27.98 0.32 -11.12
C THR A 161 -28.27 -0.48 -9.85
N GLY A 162 -29.51 -0.43 -9.35
CA GLY A 162 -29.88 -0.98 -8.04
C GLY A 162 -29.21 -0.26 -6.86
N MET A 163 -28.55 0.88 -7.09
CA MET A 163 -27.86 1.66 -6.07
C MET A 163 -28.81 2.70 -5.47
N ASN A 164 -28.54 3.12 -4.24
CA ASN A 164 -29.30 4.17 -3.58
C ASN A 164 -28.40 5.35 -3.17
N ILE A 165 -29.01 6.39 -2.60
CA ILE A 165 -28.29 7.60 -2.18
C ILE A 165 -27.18 7.33 -1.17
N LYS A 166 -27.33 6.32 -0.29
CA LYS A 166 -26.29 5.96 0.68
C LYS A 166 -25.06 5.38 -0.01
N ASP A 167 -25.25 4.60 -1.07
CA ASP A 167 -24.13 4.12 -1.88
C ASP A 167 -23.41 5.29 -2.57
N ALA A 168 -24.15 6.31 -3.01
CA ALA A 168 -23.57 7.52 -3.54
C ALA A 168 -22.77 8.31 -2.48
N GLU A 169 -23.26 8.40 -1.24
CA GLU A 169 -22.54 9.02 -0.11
C GLU A 169 -21.24 8.26 0.22
N HIS A 170 -21.27 6.92 0.23
CA HIS A 170 -20.07 6.10 0.42
C HIS A 170 -19.04 6.31 -0.70
N THR A 171 -19.48 6.29 -1.96
CA THR A 171 -18.61 6.59 -3.10
C THR A 171 -18.04 8.01 -3.00
N PHE A 172 -18.86 8.99 -2.60
CA PHE A 172 -18.39 10.36 -2.46
C PHE A 172 -17.37 10.52 -1.33
N GLY A 173 -17.58 9.86 -0.19
CA GLY A 173 -16.60 9.80 0.90
C GLY A 173 -15.25 9.23 0.45
N LEU A 174 -15.26 8.14 -0.33
CA LEU A 174 -14.04 7.58 -0.94
C LEU A 174 -13.36 8.59 -1.89
N MET A 175 -14.13 9.29 -2.74
CA MET A 175 -13.55 10.28 -3.66
C MET A 175 -12.92 11.46 -2.91
N ILE A 176 -13.54 11.92 -1.81
CA ILE A 176 -12.97 12.95 -0.94
C ILE A 176 -11.64 12.47 -0.32
N HIS A 177 -11.59 11.24 0.19
CA HIS A 177 -10.35 10.63 0.69
C HIS A 177 -9.25 10.65 -0.38
N MET A 178 -9.57 10.22 -1.60
CA MET A 178 -8.60 10.19 -2.71
C MET A 178 -8.11 11.60 -3.02
N SER A 179 -9.00 12.58 -3.14
CA SER A 179 -8.64 13.97 -3.39
C SER A 179 -7.67 14.52 -2.35
N THR A 180 -7.95 14.35 -1.05
CA THR A 180 -7.06 14.83 0.01
C THR A 180 -5.75 14.06 0.07
N SER A 181 -5.78 12.75 -0.18
CA SER A 181 -4.58 11.92 -0.17
C SER A 181 -3.58 12.29 -1.26
N LEU A 182 -4.08 12.82 -2.38
CA LEU A 182 -3.29 13.27 -3.52
C LEU A 182 -3.05 14.80 -3.53
N GLY A 183 -3.68 15.57 -2.63
CA GLY A 183 -3.58 17.04 -2.63
C GLY A 183 -4.17 17.69 -3.88
N VAL A 184 -5.25 17.11 -4.41
CA VAL A 184 -5.93 17.58 -5.62
C VAL A 184 -7.43 17.73 -5.39
N ASN A 185 -8.15 18.27 -6.38
CA ASN A 185 -9.61 18.30 -6.39
C ASN A 185 -10.19 17.27 -7.38
N CYS A 186 -11.52 17.22 -7.48
CA CYS A 186 -12.25 16.29 -8.35
C CYS A 186 -11.88 16.45 -9.84
N ALA A 187 -11.57 17.68 -10.27
CA ALA A 187 -11.25 18.01 -11.66
C ALA A 187 -9.93 17.41 -12.14
N ASN A 188 -9.07 16.93 -11.23
CA ASN A 188 -7.89 16.16 -11.59
C ASN A 188 -8.25 14.82 -12.26
N CYS A 189 -9.43 14.27 -12.00
CA CYS A 189 -9.88 12.97 -12.54
C CYS A 189 -11.23 13.01 -13.27
N HIS A 190 -12.02 14.08 -13.13
CA HIS A 190 -13.37 14.14 -13.67
C HIS A 190 -13.69 15.48 -14.36
N ASN A 191 -14.54 15.43 -15.38
CA ASN A 191 -15.42 16.54 -15.69
C ASN A 191 -16.68 16.40 -14.82
N THR A 192 -16.86 17.29 -13.85
CA THR A 192 -17.89 17.13 -12.80
C THR A 192 -19.32 17.28 -13.32
N ARG A 193 -19.53 17.77 -14.56
CA ARG A 193 -20.85 17.75 -15.22
C ARG A 193 -21.38 16.33 -15.44
N SER A 194 -20.49 15.35 -15.57
CA SER A 194 -20.83 13.94 -15.81
C SER A 194 -19.67 13.03 -15.37
N MET A 195 -19.66 12.67 -14.08
CA MET A 195 -18.51 11.96 -13.49
C MET A 195 -18.34 10.50 -13.95
N ASN A 196 -19.37 9.86 -14.49
CA ASN A 196 -19.30 8.47 -14.97
C ASN A 196 -18.68 8.34 -16.36
N VAL A 197 -18.75 9.36 -17.21
CA VAL A 197 -18.26 9.36 -18.60
C VAL A 197 -16.73 9.37 -18.63
N TRP A 198 -16.11 8.42 -19.34
CA TRP A 198 -14.65 8.25 -19.34
C TRP A 198 -13.95 9.12 -20.38
N GLU A 199 -14.57 9.28 -21.54
CA GLU A 199 -14.06 9.97 -22.73
C GLU A 199 -13.82 11.46 -22.50
N GLN A 200 -14.48 12.03 -21.49
CA GLN A 200 -14.39 13.44 -21.12
C GLN A 200 -13.54 13.69 -19.87
N GLY A 201 -12.93 12.63 -19.32
CA GLY A 201 -12.11 12.69 -18.10
C GLY A 201 -10.61 12.81 -18.39
N PRO A 202 -9.83 13.43 -17.50
CA PRO A 202 -8.38 13.37 -17.55
C PRO A 202 -7.83 11.92 -17.46
N PRO A 203 -6.66 11.63 -18.07
CA PRO A 203 -6.05 10.30 -18.06
C PRO A 203 -5.70 9.78 -16.64
N GLN A 204 -5.54 10.68 -15.67
CA GLN A 204 -5.29 10.37 -14.26
C GLN A 204 -6.39 9.49 -13.66
N ARG A 205 -7.62 9.55 -14.18
CA ARG A 205 -8.72 8.68 -13.74
C ARG A 205 -8.41 7.21 -13.99
N THR A 206 -7.78 6.88 -15.11
CA THR A 206 -7.36 5.51 -15.44
C THR A 206 -6.26 5.05 -14.48
N THR A 207 -5.25 5.89 -14.22
CA THR A 207 -4.20 5.59 -13.24
C THR A 207 -4.75 5.38 -11.83
N ALA A 208 -5.73 6.19 -11.42
CA ALA A 208 -6.41 6.05 -10.13
C ALA A 208 -7.26 4.76 -10.07
N TRP A 209 -7.87 4.36 -11.18
CA TRP A 209 -8.62 3.10 -11.28
C TRP A 209 -7.71 1.90 -10.97
N TYR A 210 -6.50 1.85 -11.54
CA TYR A 210 -5.51 0.81 -11.22
C TYR A 210 -5.03 0.92 -9.78
N GLY A 211 -4.82 2.14 -9.27
CA GLY A 211 -4.42 2.37 -7.88
C GLY A 211 -5.37 1.76 -6.84
N ILE A 212 -6.68 1.82 -7.09
CA ILE A 212 -7.68 1.16 -6.22
C ILE A 212 -7.48 -0.36 -6.18
N ARG A 213 -7.21 -1.00 -7.33
CA ARG A 213 -7.00 -2.46 -7.38
C ARG A 213 -5.67 -2.85 -6.75
N MET A 214 -4.63 -2.06 -7.00
CA MET A 214 -3.33 -2.25 -6.35
C MET A 214 -3.50 -2.25 -4.84
N VAL A 215 -4.11 -1.22 -4.26
CA VAL A 215 -4.29 -1.13 -2.80
C VAL A 215 -5.11 -2.29 -2.24
N ARG A 216 -6.13 -2.78 -2.98
CA ARG A 216 -6.86 -4.01 -2.59
C ARG A 216 -5.94 -5.23 -2.53
N GLU A 217 -5.07 -5.40 -3.52
CA GLU A 217 -4.09 -6.49 -3.50
C GLU A 217 -3.11 -6.32 -2.32
N LEU A 218 -2.56 -5.13 -2.10
CA LEU A 218 -1.63 -4.88 -0.99
C LEU A 218 -2.27 -5.25 0.35
N ASN A 219 -3.49 -4.79 0.58
CA ASN A 219 -4.21 -5.07 1.82
C ASN A 219 -4.51 -6.56 1.99
N ASN A 220 -5.06 -7.22 0.96
CA ASN A 220 -5.52 -8.60 1.08
C ASN A 220 -4.40 -9.64 0.99
N ALA A 221 -3.43 -9.46 0.09
CA ALA A 221 -2.38 -10.44 -0.16
C ALA A 221 -1.13 -10.24 0.71
N TYR A 222 -0.84 -9.01 1.16
CA TYR A 222 0.43 -8.72 1.86
C TYR A 222 0.25 -8.24 3.30
N LEU A 223 -0.69 -7.35 3.58
CA LEU A 223 -0.79 -6.70 4.88
C LEU A 223 -1.69 -7.45 5.87
N ASN A 224 -2.92 -7.79 5.49
CA ASN A 224 -3.84 -8.54 6.35
C ASN A 224 -3.27 -9.89 6.82
N PRO A 225 -2.61 -10.71 5.96
CA PRO A 225 -2.07 -11.99 6.38
C PRO A 225 -0.94 -11.91 7.42
N LEU A 226 -0.38 -10.72 7.69
CA LEU A 226 0.65 -10.52 8.70
C LEU A 226 0.07 -10.32 10.12
N GLN A 227 -1.26 -10.27 10.27
CA GLN A 227 -1.92 -10.15 11.58
C GLN A 227 -1.34 -11.09 12.66
N PRO A 228 -1.17 -12.41 12.44
CA PRO A 228 -0.66 -13.32 13.48
C PRO A 228 0.83 -13.12 13.80
N VAL A 229 1.57 -12.37 12.96
CA VAL A 229 3.00 -12.09 13.15
C VAL A 229 3.20 -10.85 14.02
N TYR A 230 2.26 -9.91 13.98
CA TYR A 230 2.38 -8.65 14.70
C TYR A 230 2.19 -8.82 16.22
N PRO A 231 3.00 -8.16 17.05
CA PRO A 231 2.73 -8.10 18.48
C PRO A 231 1.49 -7.23 18.76
N PRO A 232 0.82 -7.38 19.91
CA PRO A 232 -0.45 -6.70 20.20
C PRO A 232 -0.42 -5.18 20.04
N HIS A 233 0.71 -4.53 20.34
CA HIS A 233 0.86 -3.07 20.23
C HIS A 233 0.96 -2.55 18.78
N ARG A 234 0.94 -3.45 17.78
CA ARG A 234 0.91 -3.12 16.35
C ARG A 234 -0.45 -3.40 15.70
N LEU A 235 -1.38 -4.00 16.44
CA LEU A 235 -2.73 -4.30 15.96
C LEU A 235 -3.67 -3.13 16.24
N GLY A 236 -4.69 -3.01 15.41
CA GLY A 236 -5.75 -2.03 15.58
C GLY A 236 -6.68 -2.34 16.74
N PRO A 237 -7.63 -1.45 17.05
CA PRO A 237 -8.59 -1.64 18.14
C PRO A 237 -9.46 -2.90 18.03
N THR A 238 -9.64 -3.44 16.82
CA THR A 238 -10.37 -4.68 16.56
C THR A 238 -9.45 -5.91 16.45
N GLY A 239 -8.14 -5.74 16.65
CA GLY A 239 -7.13 -6.79 16.53
C GLY A 239 -6.62 -7.02 15.09
N ASP A 240 -6.98 -6.15 14.16
CA ASP A 240 -6.60 -6.23 12.75
C ASP A 240 -5.17 -5.71 12.47
N ALA A 241 -4.55 -6.23 11.41
CA ALA A 241 -3.25 -5.75 10.96
C ALA A 241 -3.35 -4.34 10.33
N PRO A 242 -2.26 -3.55 10.40
CA PRO A 242 -2.21 -2.24 9.74
C PRO A 242 -2.30 -2.38 8.22
N LYS A 243 -3.15 -1.57 7.60
CA LYS A 243 -3.41 -1.57 6.15
C LYS A 243 -2.93 -0.29 5.47
N ALA A 244 -2.80 -0.34 4.15
CA ALA A 244 -2.45 0.77 3.29
C ALA A 244 -3.68 1.44 2.67
N ASN A 245 -3.57 2.74 2.42
CA ASN A 245 -4.52 3.56 1.68
C ASN A 245 -3.75 4.49 0.72
N CYS A 246 -4.46 5.42 0.06
CA CYS A 246 -3.84 6.35 -0.87
C CYS A 246 -2.78 7.24 -0.21
N ALA A 247 -3.07 7.73 1.01
CA ALA A 247 -2.19 8.62 1.77
C ALA A 247 -0.92 7.91 2.27
N THR A 248 -0.92 6.58 2.43
CA THR A 248 0.27 5.79 2.83
C THR A 248 1.47 6.10 1.95
N CYS A 249 1.27 6.20 0.63
CA CYS A 249 2.32 6.57 -0.32
C CYS A 249 2.28 8.07 -0.66
N HIS A 250 1.09 8.60 -1.00
CA HIS A 250 0.97 9.92 -1.62
C HIS A 250 1.15 11.07 -0.65
N ARG A 251 0.76 10.94 0.63
CA ARG A 251 0.93 11.96 1.68
C ARG A 251 0.58 13.39 1.24
N GLY A 252 -0.55 13.55 0.54
CA GLY A 252 -1.06 14.86 0.11
C GLY A 252 -0.42 15.41 -1.17
N VAL A 253 0.31 14.59 -1.94
CA VAL A 253 0.85 14.96 -3.26
C VAL A 253 0.44 13.95 -4.34
N ASN A 254 0.19 14.45 -5.55
CA ASN A 254 -0.38 13.65 -6.64
C ASN A 254 0.58 12.58 -7.17
N LYS A 255 1.88 12.72 -6.92
CA LYS A 255 2.90 11.70 -7.07
C LYS A 255 3.72 11.62 -5.79
N PRO A 256 3.91 10.43 -5.18
CA PRO A 256 4.74 10.29 -3.99
C PRO A 256 6.13 10.90 -4.21
N LEU A 257 6.63 11.62 -3.21
CA LEU A 257 7.95 12.29 -3.28
C LEU A 257 8.09 13.18 -4.53
N MET A 258 7.01 13.84 -4.97
CA MET A 258 6.98 14.65 -6.20
C MET A 258 7.36 13.89 -7.48
N GLY A 259 7.30 12.56 -7.47
CA GLY A 259 7.64 11.71 -8.60
C GLY A 259 9.14 11.40 -8.74
N THR A 260 9.95 11.62 -7.71
CA THR A 260 11.37 11.24 -7.72
C THR A 260 11.53 9.73 -7.96
N PRO A 261 12.24 9.32 -9.03
CA PRO A 261 12.32 7.91 -9.44
C PRO A 261 13.39 7.16 -8.64
N MET A 262 13.15 6.88 -7.35
CA MET A 262 14.13 6.20 -6.49
C MET A 262 14.45 4.77 -6.96
N LEU A 263 13.51 4.10 -7.63
CA LEU A 263 13.67 2.71 -8.09
C LEU A 263 14.85 2.54 -9.06
N VAL A 264 15.20 3.56 -9.85
CA VAL A 264 16.30 3.48 -10.83
C VAL A 264 17.65 3.17 -10.18
N ASN A 265 17.81 3.55 -8.92
CA ASN A 265 19.01 3.27 -8.15
C ASN A 265 18.95 1.88 -7.51
N TYR A 266 17.78 1.24 -7.38
CA TYR A 266 17.60 -0.04 -6.70
C TYR A 266 16.82 -1.03 -7.59
N PRO A 267 17.35 -1.37 -8.79
CA PRO A 267 16.67 -2.25 -9.74
C PRO A 267 16.29 -3.63 -9.17
N GLU A 268 16.98 -4.10 -8.14
CA GLU A 268 16.66 -5.30 -7.35
C GLU A 268 15.27 -5.29 -6.70
N LEU A 269 14.65 -4.11 -6.54
CA LEU A 269 13.30 -3.95 -6.04
C LEU A 269 12.26 -3.93 -7.16
N ALA A 270 12.66 -4.01 -8.44
CA ALA A 270 11.75 -3.88 -9.56
C ALA A 270 10.93 -5.15 -9.82
N ALA A 271 11.49 -6.32 -9.53
CA ALA A 271 10.83 -7.62 -9.64
C ALA A 271 11.65 -8.66 -8.84
N PRO A 272 11.07 -9.80 -8.44
CA PRO A 272 11.90 -10.97 -8.12
C PRO A 272 12.72 -11.32 -9.36
N ALA A 273 13.95 -11.83 -9.19
CA ALA A 273 14.67 -12.39 -10.33
C ALA A 273 13.79 -13.43 -11.04
N PRO A 274 13.89 -13.56 -12.38
CA PRO A 274 13.26 -14.67 -13.08
C PRO A 274 13.66 -15.95 -12.35
N GLU A 275 12.67 -16.79 -12.03
CA GLU A 275 12.90 -18.12 -11.49
C GLU A 275 14.01 -18.77 -12.32
N GLN A 276 15.20 -18.93 -11.76
CA GLN A 276 16.16 -19.87 -12.32
C GLN A 276 15.54 -21.23 -12.08
N GLN A 277 14.77 -21.70 -13.06
CA GLN A 277 14.41 -23.10 -13.17
C GLN A 277 15.68 -23.92 -12.96
N ALA A 278 15.58 -24.87 -12.04
CA ALA A 278 16.64 -25.75 -11.56
C ALA A 278 17.68 -25.08 -10.65
N LEU A 279 17.51 -25.25 -9.34
CA LEU A 279 18.39 -26.10 -8.52
C LEU A 279 17.83 -26.19 -7.10
N ALA A 280 16.83 -27.07 -6.92
CA ALA A 280 16.66 -27.91 -5.74
C ALA A 280 15.47 -28.83 -6.02
N ASN A 281 15.78 -30.14 -6.08
CA ASN A 281 14.78 -31.20 -5.91
C ASN A 281 14.09 -31.07 -4.56
#